data_AF-A0ABD3XA34-F1
#
_entry.id   AF-A0ABD3XA34-F1
#
_cell.length_a   1.000
_cell.length_b   1.000
_cell.length_c   1.000
_cell.angle_alpha   90.00
_cell.angle_beta   90.00
_cell.angle_gamma   90.00
#
_symmetry.space_group_name_H-M   'P 1'
#
loop_
_entity.id
_entity.type
_entity.pdbx_description
1 polymer ?
#
loop_
_entity_poly.entity_id
_entity_poly.type
_entity_poly.pdbx_seq_one_letter_code
_entity_poly.pdbx_strand_id
1 'polypeptide(L)'
;MVNYSDTRSSKIRSLPTFGLRLSCTAWTFLTILAGFKVEGHGVHRRNVIQMCNMVNYYTERTCLEFDRYGCFCGYGQEGRKPLDDVDECCKVHDDCYGEVHCSIWSGLVVGYQYDCSQLSRECECSDKDLCANSVCQCDLKFSECLQRAKYNHSYKGYDKRLCN
;
A
#
# COMPACT_ATOMS: atom_id res chain seq x y z
N MET A 1 -26.66 24.43 -33.89
CA MET A 1 -28.12 24.57 -33.72
C MET A 1 -28.77 24.00 -34.97
N VAL A 2 -29.32 22.79 -34.87
CA VAL A 2 -30.25 22.25 -35.86
C VAL A 2 -31.49 21.89 -35.05
N ASN A 3 -32.53 22.69 -35.20
CA ASN A 3 -33.87 22.36 -34.76
C ASN A 3 -34.57 21.67 -35.92
N TYR A 4 -35.21 20.53 -35.68
CA TYR A 4 -36.38 20.14 -36.46
C TYR A 4 -37.42 19.49 -35.54
N SER A 5 -38.65 19.87 -35.80
CA SER A 5 -39.82 19.88 -34.96
C SER A 5 -40.74 18.68 -35.23
N ASP A 6 -41.34 18.21 -34.14
CA ASP A 6 -42.78 17.98 -33.95
C ASP A 6 -43.55 17.03 -34.90
N THR A 7 -44.17 15.99 -34.33
CA THR A 7 -45.64 15.86 -34.17
C THR A 7 -46.16 14.41 -34.18
N ARG A 8 -47.10 14.19 -33.26
CA ARG A 8 -48.35 13.43 -33.41
C ARG A 8 -48.44 11.99 -32.89
N SER A 9 -49.03 11.93 -31.70
CA SER A 9 -49.79 10.86 -31.07
C SER A 9 -50.82 10.18 -31.99
N SER A 10 -50.93 8.85 -31.87
CA SER A 10 -52.13 8.05 -32.21
C SER A 10 -52.44 7.07 -31.08
N LYS A 11 -53.72 7.02 -30.72
CA LYS A 11 -54.34 6.46 -29.51
C LYS A 11 -54.76 4.99 -29.74
N ILE A 12 -55.20 4.33 -28.65
CA ILE A 12 -56.07 3.12 -28.59
C ILE A 12 -55.26 1.79 -28.56
N ARG A 13 -55.41 0.83 -27.64
CA ARG A 13 -56.61 0.24 -26.99
C ARG A 13 -56.19 -0.49 -25.68
N SER A 14 -57.04 -0.44 -24.67
CA SER A 14 -56.91 -1.12 -23.38
C SER A 14 -57.42 -2.57 -23.40
N LEU A 15 -56.63 -3.46 -22.77
CA LEU A 15 -56.90 -4.71 -22.01
C LEU A 15 -57.74 -5.85 -22.64
N PRO A 16 -57.32 -7.11 -22.37
CA PRO A 16 -57.95 -7.80 -21.25
C PRO A 16 -56.94 -8.34 -20.23
N THR A 17 -57.29 -8.20 -18.97
CA THR A 17 -56.66 -8.87 -17.83
C THR A 17 -56.99 -10.36 -17.85
N PHE A 18 -55.99 -11.21 -18.04
CA PHE A 18 -56.03 -12.60 -17.60
C PHE A 18 -54.83 -12.84 -16.69
N GLY A 19 -55.10 -12.85 -15.40
CA GLY A 19 -54.13 -13.21 -14.38
C GLY A 19 -53.85 -14.70 -14.44
N LEU A 20 -52.61 -15.06 -14.73
CA LEU A 20 -52.02 -16.30 -14.25
C LEU A 20 -50.87 -15.93 -13.32
N ARG A 21 -51.06 -16.20 -12.03
CA ARG A 21 -50.02 -16.13 -11.01
C ARG A 21 -49.00 -17.23 -11.28
N LEU A 22 -47.88 -16.89 -11.92
CA LEU A 22 -46.72 -17.76 -12.03
C LEU A 22 -45.62 -17.24 -11.10
N SER A 23 -45.22 -18.11 -10.18
CA SER A 23 -44.30 -17.89 -9.07
C SER A 23 -42.99 -17.22 -9.49
N CYS A 24 -42.53 -16.26 -8.68
CA CYS A 24 -41.32 -15.42 -8.84
C CYS A 24 -39.99 -16.21 -8.74
N THR A 25 -40.00 -17.54 -8.85
CA THR A 25 -38.88 -18.41 -8.49
C THR A 25 -38.13 -19.00 -9.68
N ALA A 26 -38.51 -18.67 -10.92
CA ALA A 26 -37.95 -19.30 -12.13
C ALA A 26 -37.23 -18.33 -13.09
N TRP A 27 -36.81 -17.15 -12.60
CA TRP A 27 -36.05 -16.17 -13.38
C TRP A 27 -34.63 -15.90 -12.85
N THR A 28 -34.19 -16.58 -11.79
CA THR A 28 -32.84 -16.39 -11.21
C THR A 28 -31.78 -17.38 -11.73
N PHE A 29 -32.12 -18.29 -12.64
CA PHE A 29 -31.20 -19.31 -13.13
C PHE A 29 -30.59 -19.05 -14.52
N LEU A 30 -30.78 -17.86 -15.11
CA LEU A 30 -30.22 -17.49 -16.41
C LEU A 30 -29.25 -16.30 -16.38
N THR A 31 -28.61 -16.02 -15.23
CA THR A 31 -27.53 -15.02 -15.13
C THR A 31 -26.16 -15.65 -14.81
N ILE A 32 -26.01 -16.98 -14.94
CA ILE A 32 -24.74 -17.68 -14.67
C ILE A 32 -23.74 -17.63 -15.85
N LEU A 33 -24.08 -16.99 -16.98
CA LEU A 33 -23.18 -16.90 -18.15
C LEU A 33 -22.69 -15.49 -18.51
N ALA A 34 -22.96 -14.47 -17.70
CA ALA A 34 -22.18 -13.25 -17.70
C ALA A 34 -21.28 -13.31 -16.48
N GLY A 35 -20.00 -13.61 -16.71
CA GLY A 35 -19.01 -13.79 -15.65
C GLY A 35 -19.12 -12.69 -14.61
N PHE A 36 -19.26 -13.07 -13.33
CA PHE A 36 -18.97 -12.17 -12.24
C PHE A 36 -17.52 -11.71 -12.41
N LYS A 37 -17.32 -10.52 -12.95
CA LYS A 37 -16.08 -9.80 -12.74
C LYS A 37 -16.12 -9.41 -11.26
N VAL A 38 -15.57 -10.28 -10.41
CA VAL A 38 -15.16 -9.85 -9.09
C VAL A 38 -14.05 -8.85 -9.36
N GLU A 39 -14.40 -7.57 -9.42
CA GLU A 39 -13.43 -6.53 -9.12
C GLU A 39 -13.07 -6.79 -7.67
N GLY A 40 -11.99 -7.56 -7.49
CA GLY A 40 -11.31 -7.61 -6.22
C GLY A 40 -10.99 -6.17 -5.91
N HIS A 41 -11.75 -5.57 -5.00
CA HIS A 41 -11.25 -4.45 -4.23
C HIS A 41 -10.01 -5.00 -3.56
N GLY A 42 -8.85 -4.74 -4.18
CA GLY A 42 -7.55 -5.08 -3.63
C GLY A 42 -7.59 -4.64 -2.18
N VAL A 43 -7.49 -5.61 -1.28
CA VAL A 43 -7.54 -5.33 0.14
C VAL A 43 -6.44 -4.31 0.40
N HIS A 44 -6.79 -3.08 0.79
CA HIS A 44 -5.82 -2.09 1.24
C HIS A 44 -5.10 -2.68 2.45
N ARG A 45 -3.93 -3.28 2.21
CA ARG A 45 -3.08 -3.89 3.23
C ARG A 45 -1.63 -3.49 2.95
N ARG A 46 -1.19 -2.51 3.76
CA ARG A 46 0.16 -2.34 4.36
C ARG A 46 1.23 -1.61 3.52
N ASN A 47 1.59 -0.39 3.95
CA ASN A 47 2.89 0.25 3.66
C ASN A 47 4.05 -0.66 4.15
N VAL A 48 3.94 -1.18 5.38
CA VAL A 48 4.96 -2.08 5.98
C VAL A 48 5.30 -3.31 5.13
N ILE A 49 4.37 -3.88 4.35
CA ILE A 49 4.70 -5.03 3.48
C ILE A 49 5.69 -4.61 2.39
N GLN A 50 5.47 -3.44 1.79
CA GLN A 50 6.28 -2.98 0.66
C GLN A 50 7.69 -2.64 1.12
N MET A 51 7.82 -1.94 2.26
CA MET A 51 9.09 -1.79 2.97
C MET A 51 9.74 -3.14 3.24
N CYS A 52 8.99 -4.12 3.78
CA CYS A 52 9.52 -5.44 4.08
C CYS A 52 10.03 -6.20 2.86
N ASN A 53 9.38 -6.04 1.71
CA ASN A 53 9.81 -6.63 0.45
C ASN A 53 11.12 -6.01 -0.02
N MET A 54 11.27 -4.68 0.07
CA MET A 54 12.54 -4.01 -0.26
C MET A 54 13.67 -4.43 0.68
N VAL A 55 13.42 -4.45 1.99
CA VAL A 55 14.43 -4.91 2.96
C VAL A 55 14.87 -6.33 2.64
N ASN A 56 13.94 -7.23 2.35
CA ASN A 56 14.27 -8.60 1.99
C ASN A 56 15.10 -8.68 0.69
N TYR A 57 14.73 -7.90 -0.32
CA TYR A 57 15.44 -7.84 -1.59
C TYR A 57 16.91 -7.40 -1.42
N TYR A 58 17.15 -6.39 -0.59
CA TYR A 58 18.49 -5.80 -0.42
C TYR A 58 19.37 -6.56 0.59
N THR A 59 18.79 -7.17 1.62
CA THR A 59 19.54 -7.71 2.77
C THR A 59 19.47 -9.23 2.90
N GLU A 60 18.57 -9.89 2.17
CA GLU A 60 18.23 -11.31 2.33
C GLU A 60 17.72 -11.68 3.74
N ARG A 61 17.36 -10.67 4.55
CA ARG A 61 16.79 -10.82 5.90
C ARG A 61 15.31 -10.50 5.91
N THR A 62 14.62 -10.92 6.97
CA THR A 62 13.25 -10.46 7.18
C THR A 62 13.26 -9.06 7.78
N CYS A 63 12.37 -8.17 7.35
CA CYS A 63 12.21 -6.86 7.98
C CYS A 63 11.94 -6.95 9.49
N LEU A 64 11.30 -8.04 9.93
CA LEU A 64 11.00 -8.31 11.33
C LEU A 64 12.25 -8.52 12.17
N GLU A 65 13.43 -8.80 11.59
CA GLU A 65 14.69 -8.82 12.32
C GLU A 65 15.08 -7.41 12.80
N PHE A 66 14.79 -6.40 11.99
CA PHE A 66 15.08 -5.00 12.31
C PHE A 66 14.03 -4.34 13.21
N ASP A 67 12.83 -4.92 13.34
CA ASP A 67 11.80 -4.43 14.30
C ASP A 67 12.36 -4.38 15.74
N ARG A 68 12.13 -3.29 16.49
CA ARG A 68 12.62 -3.14 17.88
C ARG A 68 14.13 -3.43 18.03
N TYR A 69 14.90 -3.16 17.00
CA TYR A 69 16.36 -3.20 17.04
C TYR A 69 16.90 -1.87 17.57
N GLY A 70 17.95 -1.93 18.40
CA GLY A 70 18.65 -0.77 18.90
C GLY A 70 17.75 0.30 19.53
N CYS A 71 18.09 1.57 19.35
CA CYS A 71 17.39 2.73 19.90
C CYS A 71 16.33 3.31 18.97
N PHE A 72 16.47 3.17 17.66
CA PHE A 72 15.63 3.83 16.66
C PHE A 72 14.68 2.88 15.93
N CYS A 73 15.12 1.67 15.57
CA CYS A 73 14.23 0.78 14.82
C CYS A 73 12.97 0.44 15.63
N GLY A 74 11.79 0.83 15.12
CA GLY A 74 10.51 0.77 15.81
C GLY A 74 9.97 2.16 16.16
N TYR A 75 9.45 2.35 17.37
CA TYR A 75 9.15 3.69 17.88
C TYR A 75 10.48 4.38 18.22
N GLY A 76 10.88 5.35 17.40
CA GLY A 76 12.11 6.12 17.56
C GLY A 76 12.19 6.92 18.87
N GLN A 77 13.41 7.34 19.23
CA GLN A 77 13.66 8.20 20.38
C GLN A 77 14.43 9.45 19.97
N GLU A 78 13.80 10.62 20.08
CA GLU A 78 14.44 11.90 19.77
C GLU A 78 15.62 12.20 20.70
N GLY A 79 16.66 12.84 20.16
CA GLY A 79 17.82 13.32 20.92
C GLY A 79 18.80 12.25 21.40
N ARG A 80 18.62 10.98 21.00
CA ARG A 80 19.52 9.86 21.34
C ARG A 80 20.55 9.59 20.24
N LYS A 81 21.59 8.81 20.57
CA LYS A 81 22.59 8.32 19.59
C LYS A 81 22.29 6.89 19.14
N PRO A 82 22.46 6.57 17.84
CA PRO A 82 22.37 5.21 17.36
C PRO A 82 23.48 4.31 17.93
N LEU A 83 23.16 3.04 18.16
CA LEU A 83 24.10 2.07 18.75
C LEU A 83 25.07 1.47 17.74
N ASP A 84 24.66 1.37 16.48
CA ASP A 84 25.45 0.88 15.34
C ASP A 84 24.86 1.37 14.01
N ASP A 85 25.45 0.92 12.90
CA ASP A 85 25.05 1.32 11.55
C ASP A 85 23.61 0.90 11.20
N VAL A 86 23.11 -0.22 11.75
CA VAL A 86 21.71 -0.64 11.54
C VAL A 86 20.77 0.35 12.23
N ASP A 87 21.09 0.72 13.47
CA ASP A 87 20.33 1.67 14.25
C ASP A 87 20.37 3.09 13.64
N GLU A 88 21.50 3.47 13.02
CA GLU A 88 21.64 4.72 12.26
C GLU A 88 20.73 4.70 11.03
N CYS A 89 20.66 3.59 10.29
CA CYS A 89 19.71 3.47 9.17
C CYS A 89 18.26 3.69 9.62
N CYS A 90 17.88 3.18 10.80
CA CYS A 90 16.56 3.39 11.35
C CYS A 90 16.32 4.84 11.77
N LYS A 91 17.32 5.50 12.35
CA LYS A 91 17.22 6.92 12.66
C LYS A 91 16.97 7.75 11.40
N VAL A 92 17.75 7.51 10.34
CA VAL A 92 17.59 8.21 9.07
C VAL A 92 16.24 7.92 8.42
N HIS A 93 15.71 6.71 8.60
CA HIS A 93 14.37 6.32 8.14
C HIS A 93 13.27 7.08 8.90
N ASP A 94 13.36 7.16 10.22
CA ASP A 94 12.45 7.96 11.06
C ASP A 94 12.47 9.44 10.66
N ASP A 95 13.67 10.01 10.49
CA ASP A 95 13.86 11.40 10.04
C ASP A 95 13.20 11.62 8.66
N CYS A 96 13.38 10.68 7.72
CA CYS A 96 12.77 10.74 6.38
C CYS A 96 11.24 10.74 6.45
N TYR A 97 10.65 9.88 7.29
CA TYR A 97 9.20 9.85 7.50
C TYR A 97 8.67 11.13 8.18
N GLY A 98 9.50 11.82 8.97
CA GLY A 98 9.16 13.12 9.54
C GLY A 98 9.02 14.23 8.48
N GLU A 99 9.65 14.06 7.31
CA GLU A 99 9.69 15.05 6.23
C GLU A 99 8.72 14.74 5.07
N VAL A 100 8.08 13.57 5.05
CA VAL A 100 7.17 13.23 3.94
C VAL A 100 6.01 14.21 3.85
N HIS A 101 5.68 14.65 2.64
CA HIS A 101 4.57 15.56 2.39
C HIS A 101 3.22 14.82 2.35
N CYS A 102 2.92 14.11 3.44
CA CYS A 102 1.74 13.29 3.63
C CYS A 102 0.94 13.83 4.81
N SER A 103 -0.39 13.61 4.81
CA SER A 103 -1.08 13.56 6.10
C SER A 103 -0.51 12.39 6.91
N ILE A 104 -0.43 12.51 8.24
CA ILE A 104 0.13 11.45 9.11
C ILE A 104 -0.54 10.09 8.81
N TRP A 105 -1.86 10.09 8.66
CA TRP A 105 -2.62 8.89 8.33
C TRP A 105 -2.28 8.33 6.95
N SER A 106 -2.11 9.21 5.96
CA SER A 106 -1.74 8.82 4.60
C SER A 106 -0.35 8.20 4.57
N GLY A 107 0.66 8.80 5.20
CA GLY A 107 2.04 8.27 5.18
C GLY A 107 2.14 6.85 5.76
N LEU A 108 1.31 6.52 6.76
CA LEU A 108 1.29 5.20 7.39
C LEU A 108 0.64 4.09 6.54
N VAL A 109 -0.26 4.43 5.62
CA VAL A 109 -1.08 3.44 4.90
C VAL A 109 -1.04 3.58 3.38
N VAL A 110 -0.41 4.63 2.86
CA VAL A 110 -0.24 4.84 1.42
C VAL A 110 0.55 3.67 0.85
N GLY A 111 -0.02 3.04 -0.16
CA GLY A 111 0.71 2.08 -0.96
C GLY A 111 1.47 2.83 -2.06
N TYR A 112 2.61 2.29 -2.47
CA TYR A 112 3.43 2.90 -3.50
C TYR A 112 3.90 1.92 -4.59
N GLN A 113 4.38 2.43 -5.71
CA GLN A 113 4.86 1.72 -6.89
C GLN A 113 6.38 1.82 -6.95
N TYR A 114 7.01 0.68 -7.17
CA TYR A 114 8.44 0.54 -7.32
C TYR A 114 8.76 -0.69 -8.16
N ASP A 115 9.92 -0.66 -8.79
CA ASP A 115 10.41 -1.74 -9.62
C ASP A 115 11.86 -2.05 -9.25
N CYS A 116 12.20 -3.32 -9.10
CA CYS A 116 13.56 -3.77 -8.78
C CYS A 116 14.17 -4.50 -9.97
N SER A 117 15.29 -3.97 -10.47
CA SER A 117 16.05 -4.54 -11.57
C SER A 117 16.95 -5.65 -11.06
N GLN A 118 16.71 -6.89 -11.51
CA GLN A 118 17.58 -8.02 -11.18
C GLN A 118 18.99 -7.87 -11.76
N LEU A 119 19.16 -7.08 -12.82
CA LEU A 119 20.44 -6.88 -13.47
C LEU A 119 21.34 -5.91 -12.69
N SER A 120 20.81 -4.75 -12.29
CA SER A 120 21.57 -3.76 -11.51
C SER A 120 21.54 -4.02 -10.02
N ARG A 121 20.61 -4.87 -9.54
CA ARG A 121 20.32 -5.08 -8.11
C ARG A 121 19.87 -3.81 -7.39
N GLU A 122 19.18 -2.93 -8.12
CA GLU A 122 18.70 -1.65 -7.63
C GLU A 122 17.19 -1.56 -7.86
N CYS A 123 16.50 -0.85 -6.98
CA CYS A 123 15.08 -0.54 -7.13
C CYS A 123 14.87 0.94 -7.38
N GLU A 124 13.78 1.27 -8.09
CA GLU A 124 13.39 2.64 -8.39
C GLU A 124 11.92 2.87 -8.02
N CYS A 125 11.61 4.03 -7.44
CA CYS A 125 10.25 4.45 -7.12
C CYS A 125 9.61 5.13 -8.33
N SER A 126 8.42 4.67 -8.74
CA SER A 126 7.78 5.06 -10.01
C SER A 126 6.45 5.80 -9.85
N ASP A 127 6.01 6.08 -8.61
CA ASP A 127 4.76 6.80 -8.37
C ASP A 127 4.78 8.27 -8.79
N LYS A 128 3.64 8.73 -9.29
CA LYS A 128 3.38 10.14 -9.60
C LYS A 128 2.83 10.93 -8.41
N ASP A 129 2.20 10.25 -7.45
CA ASP A 129 1.72 10.89 -6.23
C ASP A 129 2.90 11.23 -5.33
N LEU A 130 3.00 12.49 -4.89
CA LEU A 130 4.13 12.97 -4.11
C LEU A 130 4.25 12.28 -2.75
N CYS A 131 3.13 11.97 -2.11
CA CYS A 131 3.14 11.29 -0.82
C CYS A 131 3.61 9.84 -0.97
N ALA A 132 3.01 9.07 -1.90
CA ALA A 132 3.42 7.70 -2.19
C ALA A 132 4.88 7.61 -2.63
N ASN A 133 5.32 8.50 -3.52
CA ASN A 133 6.71 8.54 -3.98
C ASN A 133 7.67 8.86 -2.83
N SER A 134 7.36 9.83 -1.97
CA SER A 134 8.22 10.19 -0.83
C SER A 134 8.37 9.04 0.16
N VAL A 135 7.28 8.33 0.47
CA VAL A 135 7.30 7.13 1.32
C VAL A 135 8.15 6.03 0.69
N CYS A 136 7.95 5.75 -0.60
CA CYS A 136 8.77 4.79 -1.34
C CYS A 136 10.27 5.11 -1.24
N GLN A 137 10.63 6.39 -1.43
CA GLN A 137 12.01 6.85 -1.38
C GLN A 137 12.63 6.66 0.01
N CYS A 138 11.86 6.88 1.08
CA CYS A 138 12.32 6.59 2.44
C CYS A 138 12.61 5.09 2.63
N ASP A 139 11.69 4.23 2.21
CA ASP A 139 11.82 2.77 2.38
C ASP A 139 12.93 2.17 1.51
N LEU A 140 13.14 2.70 0.31
CA LEU A 140 14.24 2.35 -0.58
C LEU A 140 15.58 2.69 0.05
N LYS A 141 15.78 3.94 0.48
CA LYS A 141 17.02 4.40 1.14
C LYS A 141 17.30 3.62 2.41
N PHE A 142 16.27 3.31 3.19
CA PHE A 142 16.40 2.48 4.38
C PHE A 142 16.94 1.08 4.02
N SER A 143 16.36 0.43 3.01
CA SER A 143 16.77 -0.90 2.56
C SER A 143 18.22 -0.92 2.03
N GLU A 144 18.62 0.09 1.26
CA GLU A 144 19.99 0.27 0.77
C GLU A 144 21.00 0.58 1.89
N CYS A 145 20.58 1.30 2.92
CA CYS A 145 21.38 1.53 4.11
C CYS A 145 21.62 0.20 4.85
N LEU A 146 20.56 -0.57 5.11
CA LEU A 146 20.65 -1.86 5.79
C LEU A 146 21.51 -2.87 5.04
N GLN A 147 21.54 -2.84 3.71
CA GLN A 147 22.43 -3.71 2.91
C GLN A 147 23.91 -3.53 3.28
N ARG A 148 24.31 -2.31 3.62
CA ARG A 148 25.69 -1.96 3.95
C ARG A 148 26.02 -2.11 5.43
N ALA A 149 24.99 -2.18 6.28
CA ALA A 149 25.13 -2.27 7.72
C ALA A 149 25.36 -3.72 8.19
N LYS A 150 26.19 -3.90 9.22
CA LYS A 150 26.42 -5.20 9.83
C LYS A 150 25.41 -5.45 10.96
N TYR A 151 24.53 -6.41 10.78
CA TYR A 151 23.55 -6.81 11.80
C TYR A 151 24.21 -7.36 13.07
N ASN A 152 23.80 -6.85 14.24
CA ASN A 152 24.23 -7.31 15.55
C ASN A 152 23.06 -7.89 16.35
N HIS A 153 23.07 -9.21 16.55
CA HIS A 153 22.01 -9.93 17.25
C HIS A 153 21.78 -9.43 18.69
N SER A 154 22.78 -8.83 19.35
CA SER A 154 22.66 -8.31 20.72
C SER A 154 21.77 -7.08 20.84
N TYR A 155 21.48 -6.37 19.75
CA TYR A 155 20.62 -5.19 19.75
C TYR A 155 19.18 -5.48 19.35
N LYS A 156 18.85 -6.73 19.04
CA LYS A 156 17.46 -7.14 18.85
C LYS A 156 16.70 -7.09 20.18
N GLY A 157 15.63 -6.30 20.25
CA GLY A 157 14.86 -6.14 21.48
C GLY A 157 15.63 -5.40 22.56
N TYR A 158 16.54 -4.51 22.16
CA TYR A 158 17.36 -3.73 23.09
C TYR A 158 16.49 -2.92 24.05
N ASP A 159 16.91 -2.83 25.32
CA ASP A 159 16.21 -2.04 26.33
C ASP A 159 16.37 -0.55 26.01
N LYS A 160 15.29 0.05 25.49
CA LYS A 160 15.23 1.45 25.08
C LYS A 160 15.62 2.44 26.19
N ARG A 161 15.56 2.03 27.48
CA ARG A 161 16.00 2.86 28.63
C ARG A 161 17.52 3.03 28.71
N LEU A 162 18.29 2.19 28.02
CA LEU A 162 19.74 2.24 27.95
C LEU A 162 20.26 3.14 26.82
N CYS A 163 19.37 3.63 25.96
CA CYS A 163 19.69 4.59 24.91
C CYS A 163 20.10 5.94 25.53
N ASN A 164 21.23 6.49 25.06
CA ASN A 164 21.81 7.73 25.59
C ASN A 164 21.69 8.91 24.64
#